data_AF-A0A8T0EX14-F1
#
_entry.id   AF-A0A8T0EX14-F1
#
_cell.length_a   1.000
_cell.length_b   1.000
_cell.length_c   1.000
_cell.angle_alpha   90.00
_cell.angle_beta   90.00
_cell.angle_gamma   90.00
#
_symmetry.space_group_name_H-M   'P 1'
#
loop_
_entity.id
_entity.type
_entity.pdbx_description
1 polymer ?
#
loop_
_entity_poly.entity_id
_entity_poly.type
_entity_poly.pdbx_seq_one_letter_code
_entity_poly.pdbx_strand_id
1 'polypeptide(L)'
;MHLLKSAGMELQKWSSNNPVLLQKVPMLDREYNFDNPNSATLKTLGLQFNPEKDTFSFSVQKMVSPATKRTILSDVYRLFDPLSLLGPLIITVKMFLQKLWILRFDWTDEVPLHLNREWEKFSPELSQLKNLNVERHVLYFEALKVDLTGFGDASKNAYGCAVYTRFVKNLKRAVKTAGPLNAEELNYAETFLIKNVQIQAFAKDISSLQKHHCGPPGSSLDIDPGATNMLDIKLSIIILFGTWEVFALLLYSTTATAQLVHCIRLL
;
A
#
# COMPACT_ATOMS: atom_id res chain seq x y z
N MET A 1 26.12 -11.51 -12.12
CA MET A 1 26.79 -12.20 -10.98
C MET A 1 28.30 -11.96 -10.89
N HIS A 2 29.01 -11.65 -11.98
CA HIS A 2 30.48 -11.51 -11.95
C HIS A 2 31.00 -10.41 -11.00
N LEU A 3 30.27 -9.28 -10.85
CA LEU A 3 30.69 -8.16 -10.00
C LEU A 3 30.79 -8.51 -8.50
N LEU A 4 29.77 -9.17 -7.94
CA LEU A 4 29.79 -9.56 -6.53
C LEU A 4 30.80 -10.68 -6.28
N LYS A 5 30.90 -11.62 -7.23
CA LYS A 5 31.92 -12.67 -7.19
C LYS A 5 33.34 -12.12 -7.23
N SER A 6 33.62 -11.06 -8.01
CA SER A 6 34.93 -10.40 -8.00
C SER A 6 35.26 -9.69 -6.69
N ALA A 7 34.25 -9.36 -5.88
CA ALA A 7 34.42 -8.83 -4.53
C ALA A 7 34.46 -9.94 -3.45
N GLY A 8 34.52 -11.21 -3.84
CA GLY A 8 34.48 -12.35 -2.90
C GLY A 8 33.12 -12.55 -2.23
N MET A 9 32.05 -11.93 -2.75
CA MET A 9 30.70 -12.06 -2.22
C MET A 9 29.92 -13.11 -3.03
N GLU A 10 29.74 -14.28 -2.44
CA GLU A 10 28.91 -15.34 -3.00
C GLU A 10 27.44 -15.14 -2.61
N LEU A 11 26.57 -15.04 -3.60
CA LEU A 11 25.13 -14.89 -3.39
C LEU A 11 24.52 -16.23 -3.00
N GLN A 12 23.85 -16.25 -1.85
CA GLN A 12 23.10 -17.39 -1.34
C GLN A 12 21.62 -17.03 -1.17
N LYS A 13 20.80 -18.02 -0.80
CA LYS A 13 19.37 -17.85 -0.50
C LYS A 13 18.56 -17.31 -1.69
N TRP A 14 18.76 -17.92 -2.84
CA TRP A 14 18.05 -17.56 -4.06
C TRP A 14 16.58 -17.94 -3.98
N SER A 15 15.74 -17.03 -4.48
CA SER A 15 14.31 -17.25 -4.63
C SER A 15 13.79 -16.59 -5.89
N SER A 16 12.70 -17.12 -6.41
CA SER A 16 12.05 -16.64 -7.63
C SER A 16 10.62 -17.14 -7.68
N ASN A 17 9.71 -16.32 -8.22
CA ASN A 17 8.36 -16.75 -8.58
C ASN A 17 8.32 -17.59 -9.87
N ASN A 18 9.46 -17.75 -10.55
CA ASN A 18 9.58 -18.54 -11.77
C ASN A 18 10.41 -19.81 -11.51
N PRO A 19 9.79 -21.01 -11.59
CA PRO A 19 10.47 -22.28 -11.30
C PRO A 19 11.60 -22.59 -12.29
N VAL A 20 11.43 -22.23 -13.58
CA VAL A 20 12.44 -22.46 -14.62
C VAL A 20 13.71 -21.65 -14.35
N LEU A 21 13.57 -20.43 -13.84
CA LEU A 21 14.72 -19.63 -13.42
C LEU A 21 15.39 -20.22 -12.19
N LEU A 22 14.62 -20.67 -11.20
CA LEU A 22 15.16 -21.20 -9.95
C LEU A 22 15.87 -22.55 -10.15
N GLN A 23 15.43 -23.36 -11.12
CA GLN A 23 16.09 -24.61 -11.50
C GLN A 23 17.54 -24.42 -11.96
N LYS A 24 17.89 -23.24 -12.49
CA LYS A 24 19.27 -22.91 -12.91
C LYS A 24 20.22 -22.62 -11.74
N VAL A 25 19.69 -22.42 -10.54
CA VAL A 25 20.48 -22.19 -9.32
C VAL A 25 20.75 -23.54 -8.63
N PRO A 26 21.95 -23.83 -8.12
CA PRO A 26 22.19 -25.05 -7.33
C PRO A 26 21.24 -25.16 -6.14
N MET A 27 20.75 -26.37 -5.82
CA MET A 27 19.78 -26.57 -4.73
C MET A 27 20.27 -26.04 -3.37
N LEU A 28 21.56 -26.16 -3.07
CA LEU A 28 22.18 -25.69 -1.83
C LEU A 28 22.08 -24.17 -1.65
N ASP A 29 21.99 -23.43 -2.75
CA ASP A 29 21.92 -21.97 -2.73
C ASP A 29 20.48 -21.44 -2.77
N ARG A 30 19.46 -22.31 -2.91
CA ARG A 30 18.04 -21.93 -2.97
C ARG A 30 17.45 -21.76 -1.57
N GLU A 31 16.66 -20.72 -1.38
CA GLU A 31 15.86 -20.51 -0.16
C GLU A 31 14.44 -21.07 -0.28
N TYR A 32 13.91 -21.14 -1.50
CA TYR A 32 12.58 -21.68 -1.78
C TYR A 32 12.67 -22.91 -2.69
N ASN A 33 11.79 -23.89 -2.46
CA ASN A 33 11.68 -25.08 -3.30
C ASN A 33 10.23 -25.35 -3.70
N PHE A 34 9.93 -25.26 -5.00
CA PHE A 34 8.61 -25.55 -5.56
C PHE A 34 8.20 -27.02 -5.41
N ASP A 35 9.15 -27.95 -5.30
CA ASP A 35 8.87 -29.38 -5.15
C ASP A 35 8.57 -29.76 -3.70
N ASN A 36 8.74 -28.84 -2.75
CA ASN A 36 8.45 -29.05 -1.34
C ASN A 36 7.20 -28.25 -0.93
N PRO A 37 6.04 -28.90 -0.70
CA PRO A 37 4.82 -28.21 -0.28
C PRO A 37 4.92 -27.57 1.12
N ASN A 38 5.94 -27.95 1.91
CA ASN A 38 6.26 -27.33 3.19
C ASN A 38 7.33 -26.24 3.08
N SER A 39 7.72 -25.84 1.86
CA SER A 39 8.68 -24.75 1.64
C SER A 39 8.13 -23.47 2.26
N ALA A 40 8.84 -22.91 3.23
CA ALA A 40 8.38 -21.76 3.98
C ALA A 40 8.31 -20.51 3.10
N THR A 41 7.35 -19.62 3.40
CA THR A 41 7.36 -18.25 2.86
C THR A 41 8.61 -17.51 3.34
N LEU A 42 9.19 -16.70 2.45
CA LEU A 42 10.45 -16.02 2.71
C LEU A 42 10.19 -14.80 3.57
N LYS A 43 10.77 -14.76 4.77
CA LYS A 43 10.47 -13.72 5.76
C LYS A 43 11.62 -12.74 5.86
N THR A 44 11.36 -11.48 5.54
CA THR A 44 12.32 -10.39 5.69
C THR A 44 11.65 -9.23 6.41
N LEU A 45 12.16 -8.91 7.61
CA LEU A 45 11.73 -7.74 8.40
C LEU A 45 10.19 -7.62 8.53
N GLY A 46 9.49 -8.70 8.88
CA GLY A 46 8.03 -8.70 9.08
C GLY A 46 7.18 -8.94 7.83
N LEU A 47 7.74 -8.71 6.63
CA LEU A 47 7.14 -9.06 5.35
C LEU A 47 7.39 -10.54 5.04
N GLN A 48 6.38 -11.23 4.51
CA GLN A 48 6.49 -12.60 4.01
C GLN A 48 6.23 -12.60 2.51
N PHE A 49 7.16 -13.14 1.75
CA PHE A 49 7.00 -13.34 0.32
C PHE A 49 6.62 -14.80 0.04
N ASN A 50 5.57 -15.00 -0.74
CA ASN A 50 5.18 -16.28 -1.31
C ASN A 50 5.58 -16.31 -2.80
N PRO A 51 6.66 -17.02 -3.18
CA PRO A 51 7.09 -17.07 -4.56
C PRO A 51 6.09 -17.75 -5.49
N GLU A 52 5.35 -18.76 -5.03
CA GLU A 52 4.39 -19.49 -5.85
C GLU A 52 3.18 -18.64 -6.25
N LYS A 53 2.60 -17.91 -5.28
CA LYS A 53 1.45 -17.02 -5.53
C LYS A 53 1.86 -15.62 -5.99
N ASP A 54 3.15 -15.31 -5.91
CA ASP A 54 3.70 -13.98 -6.15
C ASP A 54 3.05 -12.87 -5.30
N THR A 55 2.79 -13.18 -4.03
CA THR A 55 2.16 -12.26 -3.09
C THR A 55 3.05 -11.96 -1.88
N PHE A 56 2.84 -10.77 -1.32
CA PHE A 56 3.29 -10.42 0.02
C PHE A 56 2.17 -10.64 1.04
N SER A 57 2.55 -11.16 2.20
CA SER A 57 1.70 -11.26 3.39
C SER A 57 2.46 -10.73 4.60
N PHE A 58 1.76 -10.53 5.72
CA PHE A 58 2.33 -9.94 6.93
C PHE A 58 2.27 -10.91 8.09
N SER A 59 3.36 -11.03 8.83
CA SER A 59 3.38 -11.84 10.04
C SER A 59 3.06 -10.99 11.25
N VAL A 60 1.92 -11.26 11.87
CA VAL A 60 1.49 -10.55 13.09
C VAL A 60 1.72 -11.44 14.29
N GLN A 61 2.47 -10.94 15.26
CA GLN A 61 2.61 -11.58 16.57
C GLN A 61 1.48 -11.14 17.49
N LYS A 62 1.16 -11.97 18.49
CA LYS A 62 0.17 -11.64 19.51
C LYS A 62 0.63 -10.39 20.28
N MET A 63 -0.26 -9.43 20.42
CA MET A 63 -0.03 -8.21 21.18
C MET A 63 0.18 -8.52 22.67
N VAL A 64 1.04 -7.76 23.33
CA VAL A 64 1.47 -8.03 24.70
C VAL A 64 0.59 -7.32 25.71
N SER A 65 0.09 -8.05 26.71
CA SER A 65 -0.64 -7.52 27.87
C SER A 65 0.24 -7.54 29.13
N PRO A 66 0.13 -6.57 30.05
CA PRO A 66 -0.75 -5.40 30.01
C PRO A 66 -0.29 -4.35 28.98
N ALA A 67 -1.23 -3.49 28.58
CA ALA A 67 -0.96 -2.38 27.67
C ALA A 67 -0.21 -1.27 28.43
N THR A 68 1.09 -1.19 28.21
CA THR A 68 2.00 -0.14 28.69
C THR A 68 2.54 0.62 27.49
N LYS A 69 3.08 1.82 27.70
CA LYS A 69 3.73 2.55 26.60
C LYS A 69 4.82 1.72 25.92
N ARG A 70 5.61 0.96 26.70
CA ARG A 70 6.65 0.07 26.17
C ARG A 70 6.09 -1.09 25.35
N THR A 71 5.07 -1.79 25.85
CA THR A 71 4.52 -2.97 25.15
C THR A 71 3.84 -2.55 23.85
N ILE A 72 3.08 -1.46 23.87
CA ILE A 72 2.46 -0.90 22.66
C ILE A 72 3.54 -0.48 21.67
N LEU A 73 4.55 0.28 22.08
CA LEU A 73 5.62 0.71 21.19
C LEU A 73 6.33 -0.49 20.54
N SER A 74 6.66 -1.51 21.33
CA SER A 74 7.22 -2.77 20.83
C SER A 74 6.31 -3.43 19.79
N ASP A 75 5.02 -3.52 20.07
CA ASP A 75 4.02 -4.11 19.17
C ASP A 75 3.92 -3.33 17.85
N VAL A 76 3.98 -2.00 17.90
CA VAL A 76 4.00 -1.13 16.71
C VAL A 76 5.26 -1.35 15.87
N TYR A 77 6.45 -1.32 16.49
CA TYR A 77 7.70 -1.43 15.74
C TYR A 77 7.93 -2.81 15.13
N ARG A 78 7.20 -3.84 15.58
CA ARG A 78 7.17 -5.15 14.90
C ARG A 78 6.48 -5.09 13.53
N LEU A 79 5.60 -4.11 13.30
CA LEU A 79 4.95 -3.85 12.02
C LEU A 79 5.89 -3.08 11.10
N PHE A 80 7.01 -3.72 10.74
CA PHE A 80 7.95 -3.15 9.81
C PHE A 80 7.44 -3.32 8.37
N ASP A 81 7.38 -2.21 7.64
CA ASP A 81 6.80 -2.13 6.31
C ASP A 81 7.72 -1.33 5.38
N PRO A 82 8.75 -1.99 4.80
CA PRO A 82 9.74 -1.31 3.97
C PRO A 82 9.15 -0.78 2.66
N LEU A 83 8.00 -1.31 2.24
CA LEU A 83 7.35 -0.99 0.97
C LEU A 83 6.18 -0.01 1.14
N SER A 84 5.88 0.42 2.38
CA SER A 84 4.74 1.28 2.70
C SER A 84 3.38 0.69 2.29
N LEU A 85 3.24 -0.64 2.23
CA LEU A 85 1.98 -1.31 1.87
C LEU A 85 0.90 -1.21 2.97
N LEU A 86 1.31 -1.00 4.21
CA LEU A 86 0.47 -0.81 5.39
C LEU A 86 0.35 0.67 5.79
N GLY A 87 0.70 1.58 4.88
CA GLY A 87 0.70 3.03 5.12
C GLY A 87 -0.48 3.58 5.95
N PRO A 88 -1.76 3.31 5.56
CA PRO A 88 -2.93 3.83 6.28
C PRO A 88 -3.05 3.32 7.72
N LEU A 89 -2.58 2.09 7.94
CA LEU A 89 -2.55 1.49 9.26
C LEU A 89 -1.44 2.12 10.11
N ILE A 90 -0.23 2.20 9.54
CA ILE A 90 0.96 2.73 10.24
C ILE A 90 0.72 4.16 10.69
N ILE A 91 0.05 5.00 9.88
CA ILE A 91 -0.23 6.37 10.29
C ILE A 91 -1.20 6.44 11.47
N THR A 92 -2.25 5.61 11.48
CA THR A 92 -3.22 5.51 12.59
C THR A 92 -2.51 5.11 13.88
N VAL A 93 -1.59 4.14 13.78
CA VAL A 93 -0.78 3.68 14.89
C VAL A 93 0.19 4.75 15.41
N LYS A 94 0.87 5.45 14.50
CA LYS A 94 1.79 6.54 14.87
C LYS A 94 1.05 7.69 15.56
N MET A 95 -0.16 8.02 15.11
CA MET A 95 -1.02 8.98 15.80
C MET A 95 -1.40 8.52 17.21
N PHE A 96 -1.68 7.23 17.40
CA PHE A 96 -1.93 6.67 18.74
C PHE A 96 -0.69 6.78 19.63
N LEU A 97 0.50 6.43 19.12
CA LEU A 97 1.76 6.61 19.85
C LEU A 97 1.97 8.08 20.26
N GLN A 98 1.69 9.02 19.37
CA GLN A 98 1.79 10.45 19.67
C GLN A 98 0.92 10.84 20.88
N LYS A 99 -0.32 10.33 20.97
CA LYS A 99 -1.18 10.53 22.16
C LYS A 99 -0.52 10.02 23.44
N LEU A 100 0.10 8.84 23.40
CA LEU A 100 0.81 8.27 24.57
C LEU A 100 1.99 9.15 25.01
N TRP A 101 2.71 9.74 24.05
CA TRP A 101 3.84 10.62 24.31
C TRP A 101 3.42 11.93 24.97
N ILE A 102 2.32 12.53 24.50
CA ILE A 102 1.80 13.81 25.04
C ILE A 102 1.43 13.69 26.52
N LEU A 103 0.98 12.52 26.98
CA LEU A 103 0.55 12.30 28.37
C LEU A 103 1.69 12.14 29.38
N ARG A 104 2.96 12.10 28.94
CA ARG A 104 4.17 12.14 29.79
C ARG A 104 4.22 11.16 30.99
N PHE A 105 3.56 10.01 30.90
CA PHE A 105 3.70 8.91 31.88
C PHE A 105 4.89 7.99 31.59
N ASP A 106 5.30 7.14 32.53
CA ASP A 106 6.49 6.30 32.37
C ASP A 106 6.26 5.12 31.41
N TRP A 107 7.36 4.54 30.93
CA TRP A 107 7.34 3.48 29.93
C TRP A 107 6.66 2.19 30.40
N THR A 108 6.75 1.91 31.69
CA THR A 108 6.24 0.70 32.35
C THR A 108 4.85 0.88 32.94
N ASP A 109 4.36 2.12 33.03
CA ASP A 109 3.02 2.36 33.57
C ASP A 109 1.98 1.88 32.57
N GLU A 110 0.87 1.39 33.13
CA GLU A 110 -0.30 1.05 32.34
C GLU A 110 -0.88 2.30 31.66
N VAL A 111 -1.33 2.11 30.43
CA VAL A 111 -1.96 3.17 29.66
C VAL A 111 -3.29 3.56 30.31
N PRO A 112 -3.62 4.87 30.41
CA PRO A 112 -4.89 5.31 30.97
C PRO A 112 -6.10 4.60 30.35
N LEU A 113 -7.12 4.31 31.16
CA LEU A 113 -8.26 3.46 30.78
C LEU A 113 -8.91 3.84 29.43
N HIS A 114 -9.04 5.13 29.13
CA HIS A 114 -9.64 5.60 27.89
C HIS A 114 -8.80 5.24 26.65
N LEU A 115 -7.47 5.30 26.74
CA LEU A 115 -6.54 4.93 25.68
C LEU A 115 -6.35 3.41 25.60
N ASN A 116 -6.41 2.71 26.74
CA ASN A 116 -6.39 1.26 26.74
C ASN A 116 -7.60 0.70 25.99
N ARG A 117 -8.81 1.25 26.21
CA ARG A 117 -10.00 0.92 25.43
C ARG A 117 -9.86 1.21 23.93
N GLU A 118 -9.16 2.29 23.56
CA GLU A 118 -8.87 2.60 22.15
C GLU A 118 -7.91 1.54 21.56
N TRP A 119 -6.87 1.17 22.30
CA TRP A 119 -5.92 0.11 21.90
C TRP A 119 -6.57 -1.28 21.81
N GLU A 120 -7.47 -1.62 22.72
CA GLU A 120 -8.23 -2.88 22.71
C GLU A 120 -9.13 -3.01 21.49
N LYS A 121 -9.63 -1.89 20.93
CA LYS A 121 -10.38 -1.89 19.68
C LYS A 121 -9.48 -2.09 18.47
N PHE A 122 -8.27 -1.55 18.52
CA PHE A 122 -7.34 -1.53 17.40
C PHE A 122 -6.47 -2.80 17.29
N SER A 123 -6.06 -3.37 18.43
CA SER A 123 -5.19 -4.56 18.47
C SER A 123 -5.74 -5.81 17.73
N PRO A 124 -7.06 -6.08 17.68
CA PRO A 124 -7.61 -7.17 16.90
C PRO A 124 -7.53 -6.90 15.39
N GLU A 125 -7.63 -5.64 14.94
CA GLU A 125 -7.50 -5.26 13.52
C GLU A 125 -6.08 -5.54 13.02
N LEU A 126 -5.06 -5.25 13.84
CA LEU A 126 -3.68 -5.63 13.54
C LEU A 126 -3.54 -7.14 13.32
N SER A 127 -4.23 -7.96 14.13
CA SER A 127 -4.19 -9.42 13.99
C SER A 127 -4.79 -9.93 12.68
N GLN A 128 -5.60 -9.11 11.98
CA GLN A 128 -6.18 -9.46 10.69
C GLN A 128 -5.19 -9.29 9.53
N LEU A 129 -4.07 -8.58 9.70
CA LEU A 129 -3.08 -8.37 8.63
C LEU A 129 -2.47 -9.68 8.11
N LYS A 130 -2.49 -10.75 8.91
CA LYS A 130 -2.08 -12.09 8.46
C LYS A 130 -2.90 -12.63 7.29
N ASN A 131 -4.12 -12.13 7.12
CA ASN A 131 -5.02 -12.51 6.04
C ASN A 131 -4.86 -11.60 4.81
N LEU A 132 -4.19 -10.45 4.97
CA LEU A 132 -3.94 -9.52 3.86
C LEU A 132 -2.86 -10.13 2.95
N ASN A 133 -3.23 -10.29 1.68
CA ASN A 133 -2.31 -10.67 0.62
C ASN A 133 -2.25 -9.53 -0.40
N VAL A 134 -1.06 -9.02 -0.67
CA VAL A 134 -0.81 -7.97 -1.64
C VAL A 134 -0.07 -8.57 -2.82
N GLU A 135 -0.58 -8.39 -4.03
CA GLU A 135 0.14 -8.82 -5.24
C GLU A 135 1.48 -8.07 -5.35
N ARG A 136 2.60 -8.78 -5.45
CA ARG A 136 3.91 -8.15 -5.61
C ARG A 136 4.07 -7.55 -6.99
N HIS A 137 3.57 -8.25 -8.01
CA HIS A 137 3.70 -7.83 -9.40
C HIS A 137 2.55 -6.92 -9.81
N VAL A 138 2.85 -5.62 -9.89
CA VAL A 138 1.89 -4.58 -10.24
C VAL A 138 1.78 -4.34 -11.74
N LEU A 139 2.80 -4.73 -12.53
CA LEU A 139 2.83 -4.40 -13.96
C LEU A 139 1.81 -5.19 -14.77
N TYR A 140 1.23 -4.55 -15.78
CA TYR A 140 0.33 -5.16 -16.73
C TYR A 140 0.96 -5.16 -18.13
N PHE A 141 1.41 -6.32 -18.59
CA PHE A 141 2.19 -6.47 -19.82
C PHE A 141 1.45 -6.07 -21.10
N GLU A 142 0.11 -6.07 -21.07
CA GLU A 142 -0.73 -5.68 -22.21
C GLU A 142 -1.11 -4.20 -22.18
N ALA A 143 -0.57 -3.42 -21.24
CA ALA A 143 -0.78 -1.98 -21.19
C ALA A 143 -0.09 -1.30 -22.37
N LEU A 144 -0.83 -0.48 -23.10
CA LEU A 144 -0.30 0.41 -24.13
C LEU A 144 0.32 1.67 -23.52
N LYS A 145 -0.20 2.09 -22.37
CA LYS A 145 0.28 3.25 -21.61
C LYS A 145 0.15 2.99 -20.13
N VAL A 146 1.12 3.47 -19.36
CA VAL A 146 1.11 3.45 -17.91
C VAL A 146 1.18 4.89 -17.43
N ASP A 147 0.17 5.31 -16.68
CA ASP A 147 0.11 6.62 -16.04
C ASP A 147 0.33 6.46 -14.53
N LEU A 148 1.08 7.38 -13.94
CA LEU A 148 1.25 7.48 -12.50
C LEU A 148 0.60 8.77 -12.02
N THR A 149 -0.35 8.67 -11.10
CA THR A 149 -1.04 9.82 -10.54
C THR A 149 -0.89 9.80 -9.02
N GLY A 150 -0.28 10.87 -8.49
CA GLY A 150 -0.16 11.08 -7.04
C GLY A 150 -1.26 12.00 -6.52
N PHE A 151 -1.85 11.65 -5.38
CA PHE A 151 -2.74 12.50 -4.60
C PHE A 151 -2.12 12.69 -3.23
N GLY A 152 -2.11 13.93 -2.73
CA GLY A 152 -1.64 14.24 -1.39
C GLY A 152 -2.73 14.95 -0.61
N ASP A 153 -2.84 14.65 0.68
CA ASP A 153 -3.68 15.38 1.61
C ASP A 153 -2.96 15.57 2.95
N ALA A 154 -3.36 16.62 3.65
CA ALA A 154 -2.76 17.09 4.88
C ALA A 154 -3.85 17.37 5.92
N SER A 155 -3.64 16.88 7.12
CA SER A 155 -4.42 17.27 8.29
C SER A 155 -3.51 17.84 9.37
N LYS A 156 -4.09 18.39 10.43
CA LYS A 156 -3.34 18.82 11.63
C LYS A 156 -2.53 17.68 12.25
N ASN A 157 -2.92 16.43 12.03
CA ASN A 157 -2.35 15.27 12.70
C ASN A 157 -1.35 14.50 11.83
N ALA A 158 -1.52 14.50 10.51
CA ALA A 158 -0.77 13.66 9.59
C ALA A 158 -0.82 14.16 8.15
N TYR A 159 0.17 13.77 7.35
CA TYR A 159 0.19 13.91 5.90
C TYR A 159 0.14 12.53 5.24
N GLY A 160 -0.62 12.43 4.16
CA GLY A 160 -0.72 11.22 3.36
C GLY A 160 -0.53 11.54 1.89
N CYS A 161 0.09 10.61 1.17
CA CYS A 161 0.19 10.63 -0.28
C CYS A 161 -0.12 9.24 -0.83
N ALA A 162 -1.01 9.15 -1.81
CA ALA A 162 -1.33 7.93 -2.52
C ALA A 162 -0.91 8.06 -3.98
N VAL A 163 -0.10 7.12 -4.46
CA VAL A 163 0.28 7.00 -5.86
C VAL A 163 -0.52 5.86 -6.48
N TYR A 164 -1.22 6.17 -7.56
CA TYR A 164 -1.99 5.22 -8.35
C TYR A 164 -1.27 4.98 -9.66
N THR A 165 -1.10 3.71 -10.00
CA THR A 165 -0.67 3.29 -11.33
C THR A 165 -1.91 2.91 -12.13
N ARG A 166 -2.12 3.60 -13.26
CA ARG A 166 -3.20 3.35 -14.23
C ARG A 166 -2.61 2.67 -15.45
N PHE A 167 -3.10 1.46 -15.74
CA PHE A 167 -2.76 0.74 -16.95
C PHE A 167 -3.85 0.94 -18.01
N VAL A 168 -3.50 1.58 -19.13
CA VAL A 168 -4.42 1.75 -20.25
C VAL A 168 -4.16 0.65 -21.26
N LYS A 169 -5.17 -0.19 -21.50
CA LYS A 169 -5.15 -1.21 -22.57
C LYS A 169 -6.28 -0.92 -23.54
N ASN A 170 -6.00 -1.03 -24.83
CA ASN A 170 -7.06 -1.03 -25.83
C ASN A 170 -7.79 -2.38 -25.76
N LEU A 171 -9.02 -2.38 -25.23
CA LEU A 171 -9.89 -3.53 -25.36
C LEU A 171 -10.27 -3.67 -26.83
N LYS A 172 -10.02 -4.84 -27.42
CA LYS A 172 -10.50 -5.14 -28.77
C LYS A 172 -12.03 -4.96 -28.79
N ARG A 173 -12.50 -3.85 -29.38
CA ARG A 173 -13.92 -3.64 -29.71
C ARG A 173 -14.37 -4.78 -30.64
N ALA A 174 -15.67 -5.09 -30.63
CA ALA A 174 -16.27 -6.00 -31.61
C ALA A 174 -16.02 -5.54 -33.06
N VAL A 175 -15.94 -4.22 -33.27
CA VAL A 175 -15.45 -3.59 -34.49
C VAL A 175 -13.99 -3.19 -34.28
N LYS A 176 -13.07 -3.84 -35.01
CA LYS A 176 -11.64 -3.52 -34.97
C LYS A 176 -11.38 -2.17 -35.63
N THR A 177 -11.08 -1.15 -34.84
CA THR A 177 -10.41 0.06 -35.33
C THR A 177 -8.92 -0.05 -35.02
N ALA A 178 -8.07 0.28 -36.00
CA ALA A 178 -6.61 0.31 -35.82
C ALA A 178 -6.14 1.76 -35.71
N GLY A 179 -5.22 2.03 -34.79
CA GLY A 179 -4.64 3.36 -34.58
C GLY A 179 -4.37 3.67 -33.11
N PRO A 180 -3.63 4.76 -32.82
CA PRO A 180 -3.48 5.28 -31.46
C PRO A 180 -4.83 5.75 -30.89
N LEU A 181 -5.01 5.66 -29.57
CA LEU A 181 -6.21 6.22 -28.91
C LEU A 181 -6.32 7.72 -29.20
N ASN A 182 -7.51 8.17 -29.57
CA ASN A 182 -7.77 9.61 -29.73
C ASN A 182 -8.13 10.27 -28.38
N ALA A 183 -8.14 11.61 -28.35
CA ALA A 183 -8.38 12.37 -27.12
C ALA A 183 -9.78 12.17 -26.53
N GLU A 184 -10.81 11.99 -27.36
CA GLU A 184 -12.18 11.75 -26.91
C GLU A 184 -12.31 10.37 -26.24
N GLU A 185 -11.69 9.35 -26.83
CA GLU A 185 -11.63 8.00 -26.27
C GLU A 185 -10.89 7.99 -24.92
N LEU A 186 -9.85 8.81 -24.77
CA LEU A 186 -9.11 8.97 -23.52
C LEU A 186 -9.95 9.66 -22.43
N ASN A 187 -10.64 10.75 -22.77
CA ASN A 187 -11.52 11.48 -21.83
C ASN A 187 -12.72 10.64 -21.39
N TYR A 188 -13.31 9.87 -22.30
CA TYR A 188 -14.40 8.95 -21.95
C TYR A 188 -13.91 7.86 -20.99
N ALA A 189 -12.71 7.30 -21.24
CA ALA A 189 -12.07 6.35 -20.34
C ALA A 189 -11.89 6.89 -18.92
N GLU A 190 -11.38 8.12 -18.82
CA GLU A 190 -11.13 8.80 -17.56
C GLU A 190 -12.43 9.05 -16.79
N THR A 191 -13.46 9.52 -17.47
CA THR A 191 -14.79 9.75 -16.86
C THR A 191 -15.41 8.44 -16.37
N PHE A 192 -15.34 7.38 -17.19
CA PHE A 192 -15.84 6.05 -16.83
C PHE A 192 -15.10 5.47 -15.61
N LEU A 193 -13.79 5.70 -15.52
CA LEU A 193 -12.98 5.26 -14.39
C LEU A 193 -13.33 5.95 -13.09
N ILE A 194 -13.42 7.28 -13.11
CA ILE A 194 -13.79 8.08 -11.95
C ILE A 194 -15.12 7.55 -11.40
N LYS A 195 -16.10 7.33 -12.29
CA LYS A 195 -17.38 6.72 -11.91
C LYS A 195 -17.24 5.33 -11.30
N ASN A 196 -16.46 4.42 -11.89
CA ASN A 196 -16.30 3.06 -11.35
C ASN A 196 -15.59 3.03 -10.01
N VAL A 197 -14.50 3.80 -9.85
CA VAL A 197 -13.78 3.91 -8.58
C VAL A 197 -14.69 4.51 -7.52
N GLN A 198 -15.46 5.55 -7.86
CA GLN A 198 -16.43 6.16 -6.96
C GLN A 198 -17.50 5.14 -6.54
N ILE A 199 -18.04 4.36 -7.47
CA ILE A 199 -19.02 3.30 -7.18
C ILE A 199 -18.46 2.22 -6.28
N GLN A 200 -17.22 1.77 -6.50
CA GLN A 200 -16.61 0.73 -5.67
C GLN A 200 -16.20 1.23 -4.28
N ALA A 201 -15.58 2.40 -4.21
CA ALA A 201 -15.06 2.95 -2.95
C ALA A 201 -16.16 3.58 -2.06
N PHE A 202 -17.14 4.23 -2.68
CA PHE A 202 -18.21 4.97 -2.00
C PHE A 202 -19.58 4.34 -2.25
N ALA A 203 -19.64 3.02 -2.50
CA ALA A 203 -20.87 2.27 -2.78
C ALA A 203 -21.99 2.57 -1.75
N LYS A 204 -21.61 2.70 -0.48
CA LYS A 204 -22.53 3.00 0.63
C LYS A 204 -23.07 4.43 0.56
N ASP A 205 -22.21 5.41 0.27
CA ASP A 205 -22.60 6.81 0.15
C ASP A 205 -23.50 7.01 -1.08
N ILE A 206 -23.17 6.37 -2.20
CA ILE A 206 -23.97 6.36 -3.42
C ILE A 206 -25.32 5.68 -3.19
N SER A 207 -25.35 4.53 -2.52
CA SER A 207 -26.60 3.85 -2.15
C SER A 207 -27.47 4.70 -1.21
N SER A 208 -26.86 5.57 -0.41
CA SER A 208 -27.55 6.48 0.50
C SER A 208 -28.13 7.68 -0.25
N LEU A 209 -27.35 8.26 -1.18
CA LEU A 209 -27.77 9.34 -2.07
C LEU A 209 -28.91 8.92 -3.01
N GLN A 210 -28.87 7.70 -3.56
CA GLN A 210 -29.92 7.13 -4.41
C GLN A 210 -31.25 6.89 -3.67
N LYS A 211 -31.22 6.79 -2.33
CA LYS A 211 -32.41 6.63 -1.47
C LYS A 211 -32.99 7.97 -0.99
N HIS A 212 -32.63 9.08 -1.62
CA HIS A 212 -33.10 10.45 -1.33
C HIS A 212 -32.90 10.93 0.11
N HIS A 213 -31.97 10.34 0.86
CA HIS A 213 -31.57 10.89 2.16
C HIS A 213 -30.32 11.74 1.96
N CYS A 214 -30.35 12.98 2.49
CA CYS A 214 -29.21 13.90 2.45
C CYS A 214 -27.90 13.15 2.70
N GLY A 215 -26.92 13.37 1.82
CA GLY A 215 -25.58 12.79 1.97
C GLY A 215 -25.00 13.11 3.35
N PRO A 216 -24.11 12.27 3.89
CA PRO A 216 -23.39 12.60 5.12
C PRO A 216 -22.72 13.98 4.98
N PRO A 217 -22.65 14.79 6.05
CA PRO A 217 -22.15 16.17 5.94
C PRO A 217 -20.76 16.21 5.31
N GLY A 218 -20.63 16.83 4.13
CA GLY A 218 -19.35 17.06 3.43
C GLY A 218 -19.13 16.34 2.09
N SER A 219 -20.09 15.58 1.54
CA SER A 219 -19.91 14.86 0.27
C SER A 219 -20.42 15.65 -0.96
N SER A 220 -19.53 16.02 -1.88
CA SER A 220 -19.85 16.56 -3.22
C SER A 220 -19.72 15.47 -4.28
N LEU A 221 -20.79 14.74 -4.59
CA LEU A 221 -20.81 13.75 -5.68
C LEU A 221 -22.10 13.89 -6.51
N ASP A 222 -21.95 14.22 -7.80
CA ASP A 222 -22.98 14.11 -8.83
C ASP A 222 -22.68 12.91 -9.73
N ILE A 223 -23.68 12.07 -10.03
CA ILE A 223 -23.53 10.87 -10.87
C ILE A 223 -24.60 10.84 -11.96
N ASP A 224 -24.16 10.77 -13.22
CA ASP A 224 -24.99 10.51 -14.40
C ASP A 224 -24.95 9.02 -14.82
N PRO A 225 -26.09 8.29 -15.00
CA PRO A 225 -26.15 6.83 -15.04
C PRO A 225 -25.80 6.14 -16.36
N GLY A 226 -25.48 6.86 -17.43
CA GLY A 226 -25.28 6.27 -18.76
C GLY A 226 -23.81 6.04 -19.13
N ALA A 227 -23.23 4.87 -18.85
CA ALA A 227 -22.00 4.44 -19.53
C ALA A 227 -21.82 2.91 -19.48
N THR A 228 -21.94 2.26 -20.65
CA THR A 228 -21.60 0.85 -20.83
C THR A 228 -20.43 0.74 -21.82
N ASN A 229 -19.43 -0.05 -21.43
CA ASN A 229 -18.33 -0.64 -22.20
C ASN A 229 -17.41 0.30 -23.00
N MET A 230 -16.14 0.42 -22.55
CA MET A 230 -15.07 0.62 -23.54
C MET A 230 -13.64 0.27 -23.13
N LEU A 231 -13.26 0.24 -21.86
CA LEU A 231 -11.86 -0.02 -21.47
C LEU A 231 -11.84 -0.76 -20.12
N ASP A 232 -10.93 -1.72 -20.00
CA ASP A 232 -10.67 -2.45 -18.76
C ASP A 232 -9.35 -1.92 -18.20
N ILE A 233 -9.38 -1.50 -16.93
CA ILE A 233 -8.31 -0.71 -16.32
C ILE A 233 -8.06 -1.26 -14.93
N LYS A 234 -6.87 -1.81 -14.74
CA LYS A 234 -6.37 -2.23 -13.42
C LYS A 234 -5.72 -1.01 -12.75
N LEU A 235 -6.12 -0.76 -11.51
CA LEU A 235 -5.49 0.23 -10.63
C LEU A 235 -4.65 -0.51 -9.59
N SER A 236 -3.48 0.02 -9.30
CA SER A 236 -2.64 -0.46 -8.21
C SER A 236 -2.11 0.71 -7.42
N ILE A 237 -2.14 0.60 -6.10
CA ILE A 237 -1.97 1.72 -5.16
C ILE A 237 -0.68 1.50 -4.36
N ILE A 238 0.17 2.51 -4.32
CA ILE A 238 1.30 2.61 -3.39
C ILE A 238 1.03 3.85 -2.53
N ILE A 239 0.92 3.70 -1.21
CA ILE A 239 0.56 4.81 -0.33
C ILE A 239 1.72 5.13 0.62
N LEU A 240 2.22 6.36 0.56
CA LEU A 240 3.28 6.88 1.41
C LEU A 240 2.66 7.80 2.48
N PHE A 241 2.89 7.51 3.76
CA PHE A 241 2.41 8.36 4.87
C PHE A 241 3.54 8.82 5.77
N GLY A 242 3.44 10.05 6.25
CA GLY A 242 4.43 10.66 7.13
C GLY A 242 3.79 11.37 8.33
N THR A 243 4.47 11.32 9.46
CA THR A 243 4.30 12.27 10.58
C THR A 243 5.44 13.28 10.53
N TRP A 244 5.27 14.45 11.16
CA TRP A 244 6.25 15.55 11.17
C TRP A 244 7.68 15.14 11.55
N GLU A 245 7.85 14.08 12.35
CA GLU A 245 9.13 13.54 12.80
C GLU A 245 9.95 12.88 11.66
N VAL A 246 9.31 12.39 10.60
CA VAL A 246 9.97 11.74 9.45
C VAL A 246 10.54 12.76 8.45
N PHE A 247 10.01 13.99 8.44
CA PHE A 247 10.44 15.04 7.51
C PHE A 247 11.86 15.57 7.81
N ALA A 248 12.27 15.53 9.09
CA ALA A 248 13.60 15.99 9.51
C ALA A 248 14.74 15.07 9.01
N LEU A 249 14.49 13.76 8.83
CA LEU A 249 15.52 12.80 8.38
C LEU A 249 15.71 12.78 6.86
N LEU A 250 14.65 13.06 6.07
CA LEU A 250 14.73 13.12 4.61
C LEU A 250 15.40 14.40 4.09
N LEU A 251 15.34 15.50 4.86
CA LEU A 251 16.03 16.75 4.51
C LEU A 251 17.56 16.69 4.66
N TYR A 252 18.10 15.71 5.40
CA TYR A 252 19.53 15.61 5.67
C TYR A 252 20.32 14.75 4.66
N SER A 253 19.68 13.95 3.80
CA SER A 253 20.41 12.90 3.08
C SER A 253 20.46 12.98 1.56
N THR A 254 19.73 13.86 0.87
CA THR A 254 19.87 13.96 -0.60
C THR A 254 19.62 15.36 -1.15
N THR A 255 20.62 15.90 -1.84
CA THR A 255 20.68 17.20 -2.53
C THR A 255 19.77 17.31 -3.78
N ALA A 256 18.69 16.52 -3.87
CA ALA A 256 17.80 16.45 -5.03
C ALA A 256 16.40 17.04 -4.77
N THR A 257 16.27 18.02 -3.88
CA THR A 257 14.99 18.59 -3.44
C THR A 257 14.73 20.02 -3.91
N ALA A 258 15.41 20.51 -4.95
CA ALA A 258 15.10 21.84 -5.49
C ALA A 258 13.73 21.90 -6.22
N GLN A 259 13.24 20.79 -6.79
CA GLN A 259 11.97 20.78 -7.53
C GLN A 259 10.74 20.50 -6.66
N LEU A 260 10.87 19.79 -5.53
CA LEU A 260 9.73 19.54 -4.64
C LEU A 260 9.41 20.75 -3.73
N VAL A 261 10.41 21.55 -3.37
CA VAL A 261 10.24 22.74 -2.50
C VAL A 261 9.42 23.83 -3.20
N HIS A 262 9.43 23.88 -4.54
CA HIS A 262 8.71 24.93 -5.28
C HIS A 262 7.18 24.70 -5.35
N CYS A 263 6.71 23.46 -5.21
CA CYS A 263 5.27 23.15 -5.19
C CYS A 263 4.61 23.43 -3.82
N ILE A 264 5.35 23.38 -2.72
CA ILE A 264 4.79 23.55 -1.36
C ILE A 264 4.77 25.04 -0.94
N ARG A 265 5.54 25.92 -1.59
CA ARG A 265 5.54 27.35 -1.28
C ARG A 265 4.35 28.15 -1.83
N LEU A 266 3.42 27.49 -2.55
CA LEU A 266 2.28 28.12 -3.22
C LEU A 266 0.91 27.57 -2.76
N LEU A 267 0.86 26.79 -1.67
CA LEU A 267 -0.37 26.40 -0.96
C LEU A 267 -0.27 26.85 0.50
#